data_AF-A0A1T5HCG4-F1
#
_entry.id   AF-A0A1T5HCG4-F1
#
_cell.length_a   1.000
_cell.length_b   1.000
_cell.length_c   1.000
_cell.angle_alpha   90.00
_cell.angle_beta   90.00
_cell.angle_gamma   90.00
#
_symmetry.space_group_name_H-M   'P 1'
#
loop_
_entity.id
_entity.type
_entity.pdbx_description
1 polymer ?
#
loop_
_entity_poly.entity_id
_entity_poly.type
_entity_poly.pdbx_seq_one_letter_code
_entity_poly.pdbx_strand_id
1 'polypeptide(L)' 'MNQQEDIQIGDVVWLKSGSPSMTVDGFHQTSKNFYRCFWFNEEGNAVSEYFNQLSLTTIENELKFSVKSKSENQ' A
#
# COMPACT_ATOMS: atom_id res chain seq x y z
N MET A 1 -8.53 9.00 17.50
CA MET A 1 -8.78 7.84 16.62
C MET A 1 -8.11 8.14 15.29
N ASN A 2 -6.98 7.49 14.98
CA ASN A 2 -6.33 7.66 13.68
C ASN A 2 -7.18 6.92 12.65
N GLN A 3 -7.82 7.65 11.75
CA GLN A 3 -8.49 7.06 10.59
C GLN A 3 -7.39 6.58 9.64
N GLN A 4 -7.20 5.27 9.58
CA GLN A 4 -6.40 4.64 8.54
C GLN A 4 -7.30 4.63 7.30
N GLU A 5 -6.97 5.43 6.29
CA GLU A 5 -7.72 5.43 5.02
C GLU A 5 -7.67 4.02 4.43
N ASP A 6 -8.84 3.51 4.05
CA ASP A 6 -8.97 2.18 3.45
C ASP A 6 -8.40 2.23 2.03
N ILE A 7 -7.44 1.36 1.74
CA ILE A 7 -6.87 1.17 0.40
C ILE A 7 -7.99 0.80 -0.58
N GLN A 8 -8.04 1.46 -1.73
CA GLN A 8 -9.03 1.27 -2.78
C GLN A 8 -8.41 0.66 -4.05
N ILE A 9 -9.25 0.11 -4.92
CA ILE A 9 -8.85 -0.32 -6.27
C ILE A 9 -8.38 0.91 -7.05
N GLY A 10 -7.23 0.81 -7.71
CA GLY A 10 -6.57 1.90 -8.42
C GLY A 10 -5.49 2.62 -7.61
N ASP A 11 -5.42 2.41 -6.30
CA ASP A 11 -4.37 2.99 -5.47
C ASP A 11 -2.99 2.42 -5.83
N VAL A 12 -1.99 3.29 -5.77
CA VAL A 12 -0.59 2.90 -5.85
C VAL A 12 -0.07 2.61 -4.44
N VAL A 13 0.48 1.41 -4.26
CA VAL A 13 0.94 0.89 -2.97
C VAL A 13 2.36 0.31 -3.07
N TRP A 14 3.01 0.18 -1.92
CA TRP A 14 4.31 -0.47 -1.75
C TRP A 14 4.27 -1.44 -0.59
N LEU A 15 5.13 -2.47 -0.63
CA LEU A 15 5.44 -3.23 0.56
C LEU A 15 6.29 -2.38 1.50
N LYS A 16 5.95 -2.40 2.79
CA LYS A 16 6.75 -1.77 3.85
C LYS A 16 8.18 -2.33 3.95
N SER A 17 8.40 -3.55 3.47
CA SER A 17 9.73 -4.19 3.38
C SER A 17 10.57 -3.67 2.20
N GLY A 18 10.00 -2.84 1.33
CA GLY A 18 10.56 -2.49 0.03
C GLY A 18 9.97 -3.35 -1.09
N SER A 19 9.44 -2.71 -2.11
CA SER A 19 8.97 -3.32 -3.36
C SER A 19 8.99 -2.27 -4.48
N PRO A 20 8.87 -2.67 -5.76
CA PRO A 20 8.38 -1.76 -6.79
C PRO A 20 7.02 -1.18 -6.38
N SER A 21 6.66 -0.04 -6.97
CA SER A 21 5.29 0.48 -6.88
C SER A 21 4.33 -0.51 -7.54
N MET A 22 3.25 -0.86 -6.84
CA MET A 22 2.22 -1.76 -7.32
C MET A 22 0.89 -1.02 -7.38
N THR A 23 -0.04 -1.50 -8.21
CA THR A 23 -1.41 -0.96 -8.29
C THR A 23 -2.40 -2.00 -7.78
N VAL A 24 -3.37 -1.57 -6.97
CA VAL A 24 -4.42 -2.45 -6.46
C VAL A 24 -5.46 -2.70 -7.56
N ASP A 25 -5.70 -3.96 -7.93
CA ASP A 25 -6.71 -4.35 -8.93
C ASP A 25 -7.86 -5.20 -8.36
N GLY A 26 -7.80 -5.55 -7.07
CA GLY A 26 -8.87 -6.29 -6.41
C GLY A 26 -8.64 -6.51 -4.92
N PHE A 27 -9.62 -7.13 -4.27
CA PHE A 27 -9.54 -7.54 -2.87
C PHE A 27 -10.27 -8.88 -2.68
N HIS A 28 -9.81 -9.67 -1.73
CA HIS A 28 -10.41 -10.96 -1.43
C HIS A 28 -11.60 -10.79 -0.47
N GLN A 29 -12.83 -10.96 -0.95
CA GLN A 29 -14.04 -10.67 -0.16
C GLN A 29 -14.18 -11.55 1.10
N THR A 30 -13.69 -12.79 1.09
CA THR A 30 -13.84 -13.70 2.24
C THR A 30 -12.86 -13.40 3.38
N SER A 31 -11.79 -12.66 3.10
CA SER A 31 -10.75 -12.29 4.04
C SER A 31 -10.55 -10.78 3.95
N LYS A 32 -11.30 -10.06 4.78
CA LYS A 32 -11.06 -8.63 5.01
C LYS A 32 -9.55 -8.45 5.21
N ASN A 33 -8.96 -7.51 4.47
CA ASN A 33 -7.56 -7.09 4.55
C ASN A 33 -6.57 -7.80 3.60
N PHE A 34 -7.00 -8.56 2.60
CA PHE A 34 -6.11 -8.97 1.50
C PHE A 34 -6.44 -8.25 0.19
N TYR A 35 -5.43 -7.58 -0.36
CA TYR A 35 -5.50 -6.82 -1.61
C TYR A 35 -4.69 -7.51 -2.68
N ARG A 36 -5.28 -7.67 -3.85
CA ARG A 36 -4.56 -8.08 -5.05
C ARG A 36 -3.87 -6.85 -5.62
N CYS A 37 -2.56 -6.96 -5.78
CA CYS A 37 -1.71 -5.91 -6.32
C CYS A 37 -1.04 -6.44 -7.58
N PHE A 38 -0.92 -5.60 -8.61
CA PHE A 38 -0.20 -5.92 -9.85
C PHE A 38 0.92 -4.92 -10.11
N TRP A 39 1.98 -5.39 -10.77
CA TRP A 39 3.11 -4.59 -11.21
C TRP A 39 3.81 -5.25 -12.40
N PHE A 40 4.73 -4.53 -13.02
CA PHE A 40 5.64 -5.09 -14.02
C PHE A 40 6.96 -5.45 -13.34
N ASN A 41 7.44 -6.68 -13.53
CA ASN A 41 8.75 -7.08 -13.05
C ASN A 41 9.87 -6.46 -13.90
N GLU A 42 11.13 -6.72 -13.55
CA GLU A 42 12.30 -6.18 -14.27
C GLU A 42 12.38 -6.60 -15.74
N GLU A 43 11.73 -7.71 -16.10
CA GLU A 43 11.65 -8.22 -17.47
C GLU A 43 10.49 -7.58 -18.27
N GLY A 44 9.70 -6.72 -17.64
CA GLY A 44 8.50 -6.11 -18.25
C GLY A 44 7.28 -7.03 -18.26
N ASN A 45 7.34 -8.17 -17.56
CA ASN A 45 6.22 -9.10 -17.43
C ASN A 45 5.24 -8.62 -16.36
N ALA A 46 3.94 -8.71 -16.65
CA ALA A 46 2.89 -8.40 -15.67
C ALA A 46 2.80 -9.51 -14.61
N VAL A 47 2.89 -9.13 -13.35
CA VAL A 47 2.79 -10.01 -12.19
C VAL A 47 1.69 -9.50 -11.26
N SER A 48 1.01 -10.40 -10.55
CA SER A 48 0.05 -10.02 -9.52
C SER A 48 0.08 -10.95 -8.33
N GLU A 49 -0.08 -10.41 -7.13
CA GLU A 49 -0.06 -11.18 -5.88
C GLU A 49 -0.96 -10.56 -4.81
N TYR A 50 -1.34 -11.36 -3.80
CA TYR A 50 -2.19 -10.91 -2.71
C TYR A 50 -1.35 -10.54 -1.50
N PHE A 51 -1.53 -9.33 -1.00
CA PHE A 51 -0.85 -8.82 0.18
C PHE A 51 -1.83 -8.42 1.27
N ASN A 52 -1.40 -8.58 2.51
CA ASN A 52 -2.17 -8.11 3.65
C ASN A 52 -2.09 -6.57 3.75
N GLN A 53 -3.16 -5.90 4.14
CA GLN A 53 -3.17 -4.44 4.36
C GLN A 53 -2.02 -3.97 5.26
N LEU A 54 -1.67 -4.76 6.28
CA LEU A 54 -0.62 -4.42 7.22
C LEU A 54 0.78 -4.39 6.60
N SER A 55 1.00 -5.10 5.49
CA SER A 55 2.26 -5.06 4.75
C SER A 55 2.33 -3.94 3.72
N LEU A 56 1.21 -3.23 3.46
CA LEU A 56 1.11 -2.20 2.42
C LEU A 56 1.21 -0.78 3.00
N THR A 57 1.74 0.14 2.20
CA THR A 57 1.74 1.58 2.45
C THR A 57 1.33 2.35 1.19
N THR A 58 0.80 3.56 1.37
CA THR A 58 0.41 4.51 0.31
C THR A 58 1.21 5.81 0.49
N ILE A 59 1.35 6.63 -0.56
CA ILE A 59 2.03 7.95 -0.48
C ILE A 59 1.39 8.85 0.58
N GLU A 60 0.07 8.80 0.72
CA GLU A 60 -0.66 9.61 1.70
C GLU A 60 -0.29 9.25 3.14
N ASN A 61 0.02 7.97 3.40
CA ASN A 61 0.53 7.55 4.70
C ASN A 61 1.95 8.08 4.97
N GLU A 62 2.84 8.10 3.97
CA GLU A 62 4.19 8.63 4.16
C GLU A 62 4.21 10.14 4.47
N LEU A 63 3.33 10.91 3.84
CA LEU A 63 3.17 12.34 4.14
C LEU A 63 2.65 12.56 5.57
N LYS A 64 1.70 11.74 6.05
CA LYS A 64 1.19 11.81 7.43
C LYS A 64 2.26 11.44 8.47
N PHE A 65 3.15 10.49 8.18
CA PHE A 65 4.29 10.16 9.05
C PHE A 65 5.36 11.27 9.06
N SER A 66 5.66 11.87 7.90
CA SER A 66 6.62 12.98 7.78
C SER A 66 6.19 14.25 8.52
N VAL A 67 4.88 14.52 8.58
CA VAL A 67 4.34 15.68 9.30
C VAL A 67 4.35 15.46 10.82
N LYS A 68 4.03 14.26 11.30
CA LYS A 68 4.05 13.96 12.75
C LYS A 68 5.45 14.01 13.36
N SER A 69 6.48 13.55 12.64
CA SER A 69 7.86 13.60 13.15
C SER A 69 8.44 15.02 13.25
N LYS A 70 7.85 16.00 12.54
CA LYS A 70 8.25 17.41 12.64
C LYS A 70 7.59 18.15 13.80
N SER A 71 6.47 17.66 14.33
CA SER A 71 5.72 18.34 15.41
C SER A 71 6.14 17.94 16.83
N GLU A 72 7.01 16.94 17.01
CA GLU A 72 7.47 16.48 18.34
C GLU A 72 8.82 17.10 18.78
N ASN A 73 9.35 18.06 18.02
CA ASN A 73 10.57 18.81 18.35
C ASN A 73 10.31 20.33 18.50
N GLN A 74 9.24 20.72 19.20
CA GLN A 74 9.03 22.09 19.69
C GLN A 74 8.51 22.09 21.12
#